data_AF-A0A0E3V8B7-F1
#
_entry.id   AF-A0A0E3V8B7-F1
#
_cell.length_a   1.000
_cell.length_b   1.000
_cell.length_c   1.000
_cell.angle_alpha   90.00
_cell.angle_beta   90.00
_cell.angle_gamma   90.00
#
_symmetry.space_group_name_H-M   'P 1'
#
loop_
_entity.id
_entity.type
_entity.pdbx_description
1 polymer ?
#
loop_
_entity_poly.entity_id
_entity_poly.type
_entity_poly.pdbx_seq_one_letter_code
_entity_poly.pdbx_strand_id
1 'polypeptide(L)'
;MLLAFTAIDEYGHSRDFSWWFTSLEFALDVMSSLSAKGKQIVKAELIDNDRSIQLPVDGFDGKLFSTPIKQLENEWQQLLKAPVSQRYIPVEPGAVSAGDFYFPLFDEQAWDMATVKFED
;
A
#
# COMPACT_ATOMS: atom_id res chain seq x y z
N MET A 1 2.21 -10.15 -11.57
CA MET A 1 3.34 -9.61 -10.79
C MET A 1 4.59 -10.44 -10.99
N LEU A 2 5.70 -9.78 -11.33
CA LEU A 2 7.04 -10.35 -11.48
C LEU A 2 7.95 -9.71 -10.43
N LEU A 3 8.70 -10.52 -9.70
CA LEU A 3 9.76 -10.04 -8.80
C LEU A 3 11.11 -10.27 -9.49
N ALA A 4 11.91 -9.22 -9.62
CA ALA A 4 13.29 -9.29 -10.10
C ALA A 4 14.22 -8.75 -9.02
N PHE A 5 15.27 -9.49 -8.66
CA PHE A 5 16.22 -9.05 -7.66
C PHE A 5 17.61 -9.61 -7.92
N THR A 6 18.61 -8.89 -7.41
CA THR A 6 20.01 -9.27 -7.46
C THR A 6 20.49 -9.54 -6.05
N ALA A 7 21.04 -10.73 -5.82
CA ALA A 7 21.61 -11.11 -4.54
C ALA A 7 23.09 -11.47 -4.68
N ILE A 8 23.88 -11.06 -3.70
CA ILE A 8 25.29 -11.42 -3.56
C ILE A 8 25.40 -12.57 -2.56
N ASP A 9 26.14 -13.62 -2.93
CA ASP A 9 26.49 -14.70 -2.02
C ASP A 9 27.70 -14.35 -1.13
N GLU A 10 28.01 -15.22 -0.17
CA GLU A 10 29.15 -15.05 0.76
C GLU A 10 30.51 -14.98 0.05
N TYR A 11 30.60 -15.40 -1.22
CA TYR A 11 31.80 -15.36 -2.04
C TYR A 11 31.88 -14.09 -2.91
N GLY A 12 30.90 -13.18 -2.78
CA GLY A 12 30.83 -11.95 -3.56
C GLY A 12 30.26 -12.12 -4.97
N HIS A 13 29.72 -13.30 -5.31
CA HIS A 13 29.10 -13.51 -6.61
C HIS A 13 27.68 -12.97 -6.62
N SER A 14 27.47 -11.98 -7.48
CA SER A 14 26.16 -11.45 -7.80
C SER A 14 25.40 -12.41 -8.70
N ARG A 15 24.14 -12.71 -8.35
CA ARG A 15 23.22 -13.46 -9.19
C ARG A 15 21.88 -12.73 -9.28
N ASP A 16 21.40 -12.66 -10.51
CA ASP A 16 20.08 -12.11 -10.81
C ASP A 16 19.04 -13.22 -10.79
N PHE A 17 17.92 -12.93 -10.17
CA PHE A 17 16.77 -13.80 -10.05
C PHE A 17 15.53 -13.06 -10.52
N SER A 18 14.67 -13.76 -11.24
CA SER A 18 13.36 -13.24 -11.62
C SER A 18 12.33 -14.36 -11.58
N TRP A 19 11.22 -14.15 -10.90
CA TRP A 19 10.12 -15.12 -10.90
C TRP A 19 8.74 -14.45 -10.88
N TRP A 20 7.77 -15.16 -11.43
CA TRP A 20 6.36 -14.79 -11.36
C TRP A 20 5.75 -15.28 -10.05
N PHE A 21 4.89 -14.46 -9.44
CA PHE A 21 4.20 -14.82 -8.21
C PHE A 21 2.79 -14.23 -8.18
N THR A 22 1.94 -14.81 -7.33
CA THR A 22 0.54 -14.41 -7.15
C THR A 22 0.28 -13.70 -5.82
N SER A 23 1.04 -14.02 -4.77
CA SER A 23 0.97 -13.39 -3.45
C SER A 23 2.24 -12.60 -3.18
N LEU A 24 2.09 -11.29 -2.94
CA LEU A 24 3.19 -10.40 -2.63
C LEU A 24 3.83 -10.76 -1.28
N GLU A 25 3.02 -11.15 -0.30
CA GLU A 25 3.46 -11.56 1.03
C GLU A 25 4.45 -12.72 0.94
N PHE A 26 4.13 -13.72 0.10
CA PHE A 26 5.02 -14.86 -0.12
C PHE A 26 6.33 -14.44 -0.79
N ALA A 27 6.28 -13.57 -1.80
CA ALA A 27 7.47 -13.07 -2.47
C ALA A 27 8.40 -12.29 -1.51
N LEU A 28 7.84 -11.43 -0.67
CA LEU A 28 8.59 -10.68 0.35
C LEU A 28 9.18 -11.60 1.42
N ASP A 29 8.44 -12.63 1.83
CA ASP A 29 8.92 -13.65 2.78
C ASP A 29 10.11 -14.46 2.23
N VAL A 30 10.09 -14.80 0.93
CA VAL A 30 11.22 -15.49 0.30
C VAL A 30 12.45 -14.60 0.25
N MET A 31 12.31 -13.32 -0.10
CA MET A 31 13.43 -12.37 -0.09
C MET A 31 14.03 -12.20 1.31
N SER A 32 13.18 -12.09 2.33
CA SER A 32 13.63 -12.02 3.72
C SER A 32 14.33 -13.30 4.13
N SER A 33 13.80 -14.46 3.75
CA SER A 33 14.43 -15.76 4.01
C SER A 33 15.78 -15.92 3.31
N LEU A 34 15.98 -15.29 2.14
CA LEU A 34 17.28 -15.25 1.47
C LEU A 34 18.28 -14.41 2.28
N SER A 35 17.83 -13.26 2.79
CA SER A 35 18.63 -12.39 3.66
C SER A 35 19.02 -13.07 4.97
N ALA A 36 18.09 -13.80 5.59
CA ALA A 36 18.35 -14.62 6.78
C ALA A 36 19.37 -15.75 6.55
N LYS A 37 19.52 -16.21 5.30
CA LYS A 37 20.51 -17.24 4.91
C LYS A 37 21.88 -16.66 4.55
N GLY A 38 22.13 -15.39 4.85
CA GLY A 38 23.40 -14.72 4.60
C GLY A 38 23.58 -14.21 3.17
N LYS A 39 22.54 -14.27 2.33
CA LYS A 39 22.59 -13.66 0.99
C LYS A 39 22.19 -12.20 1.09
N GLN A 40 23.05 -11.30 0.63
CA GLN A 40 22.74 -9.88 0.66
C GLN A 40 21.94 -9.50 -0.60
N ILE A 41 20.73 -8.99 -0.42
CA ILE A 41 19.95 -8.41 -1.52
C ILE A 41 20.49 -7.01 -1.82
N VAL A 42 20.88 -6.78 -3.07
CA VAL A 42 21.50 -5.50 -3.51
C VAL A 42 20.53 -4.67 -4.33
N LYS A 43 19.66 -5.34 -5.08
CA LYS A 43 18.59 -4.70 -5.86
C LYS A 43 17.35 -5.57 -5.80
N ALA A 44 16.19 -4.96 -5.63
CA ALA A 44 14.91 -5.63 -5.74
C ALA A 44 13.91 -4.73 -6.45
N GLU A 45 13.16 -5.30 -7.38
CA GLU A 45 12.22 -4.62 -8.25
C GLU A 45 10.98 -5.48 -8.42
N LEU A 46 9.82 -4.86 -8.23
CA LEU A 46 8.51 -5.45 -8.45
C LEU A 46 7.90 -4.88 -9.72
N ILE A 47 7.57 -5.72 -10.67
CA ILE A 47 6.95 -5.34 -11.93
C ILE A 47 5.51 -5.84 -11.95
N ASP A 48 4.57 -4.93 -12.13
CA ASP A 48 3.15 -5.22 -12.29
C ASP A 48 2.48 -4.26 -13.29
N ASN A 49 1.78 -4.80 -14.29
CA ASN A 49 1.06 -4.03 -15.31
C ASN A 49 1.87 -2.85 -15.91
N ASP A 50 3.07 -3.14 -16.41
CA ASP A 50 4.04 -2.16 -16.95
C ASP A 50 4.57 -1.10 -15.97
N ARG A 51 4.23 -1.23 -14.68
CA ARG A 51 4.81 -0.40 -13.63
C ARG A 51 5.88 -1.19 -12.91
N SER A 52 7.05 -0.58 -12.73
CA SER A 52 8.08 -1.12 -11.88
C SER A 52 8.26 -0.28 -10.62
N ILE A 53 8.38 -0.96 -9.49
CA ILE A 53 8.57 -0.38 -8.17
C ILE A 53 9.86 -0.95 -7.61
N GLN A 54 10.82 -0.08 -7.30
CA GLN A 54 12.01 -0.49 -6.58
C GLN A 54 11.67 -0.73 -5.12
N LEU A 55 12.04 -1.91 -4.61
CA LEU A 55 11.80 -2.28 -3.23
C LEU A 55 13.02 -1.89 -2.38
N PRO A 56 12.80 -1.36 -1.16
CA PRO A 56 13.88 -0.98 -0.28
C PRO A 56 14.62 -2.23 0.22
N VAL A 57 15.88 -2.38 -0.19
CA VAL A 57 16.69 -3.56 0.17
C VAL A 57 17.01 -3.62 1.66
N ASP A 58 17.10 -2.47 2.32
CA ASP A 58 17.30 -2.36 3.78
C ASP A 58 16.11 -2.90 4.59
N GLY A 59 14.95 -3.12 3.95
CA GLY A 59 13.78 -3.69 4.58
C GLY A 59 13.86 -5.20 4.81
N PHE A 60 14.75 -5.91 4.12
CA PHE A 60 14.86 -7.37 4.20
C PHE A 60 15.78 -7.80 5.36
N ASP A 61 15.27 -7.68 6.58
CA ASP A 61 16.01 -7.97 7.83
C ASP A 61 16.00 -9.45 8.25
N GLY A 62 15.43 -10.32 7.41
CA GLY A 62 15.28 -11.75 7.70
C GLY A 62 13.98 -12.12 8.42
N LYS A 63 13.16 -11.15 8.83
CA LYS A 63 11.83 -11.43 9.40
C LYS A 63 10.80 -11.61 8.29
N LEU A 64 9.81 -12.47 8.56
CA LEU A 64 8.71 -12.70 7.62
C LEU A 64 7.73 -11.52 7.66
N PHE A 65 7.38 -11.01 6.49
CA PHE A 65 6.41 -9.94 6.26
C PHE A 65 4.96 -10.44 6.34
N SER A 66 4.71 -11.72 6.09
CA SER A 66 3.35 -12.27 6.12
C SER A 66 2.65 -12.11 7.48
N THR A 67 3.41 -12.14 8.58
CA THR A 67 2.84 -11.98 9.93
C THR A 67 2.33 -10.56 10.18
N PRO A 68 3.15 -9.50 10.07
CA PRO A 68 2.67 -8.14 10.28
C PRO A 68 1.62 -7.71 9.25
N ILE A 69 1.72 -8.16 7.99
CA ILE A 69 0.71 -7.84 6.96
C ILE A 69 -0.66 -8.42 7.34
N LYS A 70 -0.71 -9.67 7.80
CA LYS A 70 -1.97 -10.29 8.26
C LYS A 70 -2.52 -9.64 9.52
N GLN A 71 -1.65 -9.20 10.43
CA GLN A 71 -2.09 -8.46 11.62
C GLN A 71 -2.76 -7.14 11.21
N LEU A 72 -2.12 -6.38 10.32
CA LEU A 72 -2.70 -5.16 9.75
C LEU A 72 -4.02 -5.45 9.04
N GLU A 73 -4.10 -6.48 8.21
CA GLU A 73 -5.34 -6.87 7.52
C GLU A 73 -6.47 -7.10 8.52
N ASN A 74 -6.22 -7.84 9.60
CA ASN A 74 -7.21 -8.10 10.63
C ASN A 74 -7.65 -6.82 11.35
N GLU A 75 -6.72 -5.95 11.71
CA GLU A 75 -7.01 -4.66 12.35
C GLU A 75 -7.88 -3.77 11.45
N TRP A 76 -7.51 -3.65 10.17
CA TRP A 76 -8.29 -2.90 9.19
C TRP A 76 -9.68 -3.48 8.98
N GLN A 77 -9.81 -4.80 8.88
CA GLN A 77 -11.12 -5.44 8.77
C GLN A 77 -12.00 -5.19 10.00
N GLN A 78 -11.43 -5.14 11.20
CA GLN A 78 -12.19 -4.81 12.41
C GLN A 78 -12.69 -3.36 12.39
N LEU A 79 -11.84 -2.42 11.99
CA LEU A 79 -12.21 -1.01 11.87
C LEU A 79 -13.31 -0.79 10.82
N LEU A 80 -13.21 -1.46 9.66
CA LEU A 80 -14.20 -1.33 8.59
C LEU A 80 -15.53 -2.02 8.91
N LYS A 81 -15.55 -3.00 9.82
CA LYS A 81 -16.78 -3.64 10.32
C LYS A 81 -17.50 -2.80 11.36
N ALA A 82 -16.84 -1.82 11.97
CA ALA A 82 -17.51 -0.91 12.87
C ALA A 82 -18.46 -0.03 12.03
N PRO A 83 -19.77 -0.05 12.30
CA PRO A 83 -20.68 0.87 11.63
C PRO A 83 -20.21 2.29 11.92
N VAL A 84 -20.16 3.13 10.89
CA VAL A 84 -19.98 4.57 11.06
C VAL A 84 -21.13 5.01 11.95
N SER A 85 -20.84 5.19 13.24
CA SER A 85 -21.77 5.79 14.18
C SER A 85 -21.84 7.24 13.77
N GLN A 86 -22.67 7.50 12.77
CA GLN A 86 -23.06 8.82 12.35
C GLN A 86 -23.69 9.42 13.59
N ARG A 87 -22.88 10.21 14.31
CA ARG A 87 -23.34 10.92 15.50
C ARG A 87 -24.48 11.78 15.00
N TYR A 88 -25.70 11.33 15.28
CA TYR A 88 -26.89 12.10 15.11
C TYR A 88 -26.71 13.28 16.07
N ILE A 89 -26.25 14.41 15.56
CA ILE A 89 -26.34 15.68 16.27
C ILE A 89 -27.83 16.01 16.20
N PRO A 90 -28.59 15.91 17.30
CA PRO A 90 -29.97 16.36 17.29
C PRO A 90 -29.90 17.87 17.05
N VAL A 91 -30.29 18.31 15.86
CA VAL A 91 -30.47 19.73 15.60
C VAL A 91 -31.72 20.09 16.40
N GLU A 92 -31.54 20.71 17.57
CA GLU A 92 -32.68 21.23 18.33
C GLU A 92 -33.44 22.23 17.43
N PRO A 93 -34.76 22.05 17.23
CA PRO A 93 -35.57 22.98 16.46
C PRO A 93 -35.77 24.25 17.29
N GLY A 94 -34.77 25.12 17.31
CA GLY A 94 -34.84 26.36 18.09
C GLY A 94 -33.64 27.30 17.99
N ALA A 95 -32.48 26.86 17.49
CA ALA A 95 -31.29 27.71 17.42
C ALA A 95 -30.72 27.79 16.00
N VAL A 96 -31.45 28.43 15.09
CA VAL A 96 -30.86 28.96 13.85
C VAL A 96 -31.14 30.45 13.79
N SER A 97 -30.21 31.24 14.33
CA SER A 97 -30.10 32.64 13.96
C SER A 97 -29.60 32.68 12.52
N ALA A 98 -30.33 33.37 11.65
CA ALA A 98 -29.93 33.58 10.26
C ALA A 98 -28.55 34.23 10.24
N GLY A 99 -27.53 33.48 9.83
CA GLY A 99 -26.16 33.96 9.86
C GLY A 99 -25.20 33.01 9.17
N ASP A 100 -25.07 31.78 9.65
CA ASP A 100 -23.93 30.95 9.24
C ASP A 100 -24.30 29.48 9.07
N PHE A 101 -24.78 29.12 7.89
CA PHE A 101 -24.64 27.76 7.38
C PHE A 101 -24.28 27.83 5.90
N TYR A 102 -23.14 27.27 5.52
CA TYR A 102 -23.06 26.24 4.47
C TYR A 102 -21.63 25.67 4.43
N PHE A 103 -21.41 24.54 5.10
CA PHE A 103 -20.39 23.58 4.69
C PHE A 103 -20.99 22.79 3.51
N PRO A 104 -20.35 22.76 2.32
CA PRO A 104 -20.92 22.03 1.20
C PRO A 104 -20.82 20.53 1.49
N LEU A 105 -22.00 19.89 1.46
CA LEU A 105 -22.13 18.47 1.18
C LEU A 105 -21.27 18.15 -0.06
N PHE A 106 -20.47 17.10 0.07
CA PHE A 106 -19.80 16.43 -1.05
C PHE A 106 -20.85 16.08 -2.10
N ASP A 107 -20.86 16.80 -3.23
CA ASP A 107 -21.66 16.50 -4.40
C ASP A 107 -20.78 15.75 -5.41
N GLU A 108 -21.25 14.58 -5.83
CA GLU A 108 -20.58 13.66 -6.75
C GLU A 108 -20.48 14.23 -8.19
N GLN A 109 -21.10 15.37 -8.48
CA GLN A 109 -21.01 16.06 -9.78
C GLN A 109 -19.72 16.86 -10.03
N ALA A 110 -18.81 16.97 -9.06
CA ALA A 110 -17.59 17.77 -9.21
C ALA A 110 -16.50 17.16 -10.13
N TRP A 111 -16.66 15.91 -10.58
CA TRP A 111 -15.65 15.24 -11.42
C TRP A 111 -15.68 15.63 -12.90
N ASP A 112 -16.76 16.25 -13.40
CA ASP A 112 -16.89 16.57 -14.83
C ASP A 112 -16.14 17.83 -15.28
N MET A 113 -15.55 18.60 -14.35
CA MET A 113 -14.80 19.83 -14.68
C MET A 113 -13.29 19.65 -14.79
N ALA A 114 -12.74 18.47 -14.50
CA ALA A 114 -11.30 18.21 -14.63
C ALA A 114 -10.92 17.57 -15.98
N THR A 115 -11.51 18.03 -17.08
CA THR A 115 -10.91 17.89 -18.41
C THR A 115 -10.23 19.20 -18.80
N VAL A 116 -9.04 19.43 -18.22
CA VAL A 116 -8.11 20.42 -18.76
C VAL A 116 -7.50 19.85 -20.02
N LYS A 117 -7.87 20.43 -21.17
CA LYS A 117 -7.22 20.22 -22.45
C LYS A 117 -5.74 20.59 -22.35
N PHE A 118 -4.88 19.67 -22.78
CA PHE A 118 -3.49 19.97 -23.13
C PHE A 118 -3.45 20.46 -24.59
N GLU A 119 -3.17 21.75 -24.76
CA GLU A 119 -2.65 22.45 -25.96
C GLU A 119 -1.85 23.63 -25.34
N ASP A 120 -0.58 23.93 -25.66
CA ASP A 120 0.23 23.72 -26.85
C ASP A 120 1.61 23.09 -26.55
#